data_AF-A0A2S6MAJ5-F1
#
_entry.id   AF-A0A2S6MAJ5-F1
#
_cell.length_a   1.000
_cell.length_b   1.000
_cell.length_c   1.000
_cell.angle_alpha   90.00
_cell.angle_beta   90.00
_cell.angle_gamma   90.00
#
_symmetry.space_group_name_H-M   'P 1'
#
loop_
_entity.id
_entity.type
_entity.pdbx_description
1 polymer ?
#
loop_
_entity_poly.entity_id
_entity_poly.type
_entity_poly.pdbx_seq_one_letter_code
_entity_poly.pdbx_strand_id
1 'polypeptide(L)'
;MAISYLTKTELDQFLHDNGNHIEPSVRSALIDSLERSGVFSDHPGDSSKAVFQSGPFSGGAVPAGVQVLDVAKSTTVETTPSLKAIILDDAGGKTLNVIGGHNDVFVAMGKGSDSVTLYDYGNDTVYGGSGNDAIRGGHGNSSLFGGAGNDSIYGGSGNDTLSGGTGNDRLEAGTGAQVLEGGSGHDILQDLASGHSTLIGGDGNDTLIGTQGDVFEGGDGNDVFWVYGESGANSTLQGGNGNDTFHLQTHTGNDTIIGGAGSDTVDFADRSFRDVTKVDVDEKTSSYTLHFGDSQTVVISGVEYLHFTDGDVQLAKL
;
A
#
# COMPACT_ATOMS: atom_id res chain seq x y z
N MET A 1 29.25 13.76 -14.18
CA MET A 1 27.95 13.53 -14.84
C MET A 1 28.19 13.41 -16.33
N ALA A 2 27.48 12.51 -16.99
CA ALA A 2 27.47 12.37 -18.44
C ALA A 2 26.02 12.48 -18.93
N ILE A 3 25.81 13.18 -20.05
CA ILE A 3 24.50 13.26 -20.71
C ILE A 3 24.56 12.36 -21.94
N SER A 4 23.60 11.45 -22.04
CA SER A 4 23.43 10.51 -23.14
C SER A 4 22.03 10.67 -23.74
N TYR A 5 21.92 10.40 -25.04
CA TYR A 5 20.65 10.42 -25.77
C TYR A 5 20.34 9.01 -26.25
N LEU A 6 19.49 8.31 -25.49
CA LEU A 6 19.26 6.87 -25.65
C LEU A 6 17.86 6.63 -26.24
N THR A 7 17.78 5.84 -27.31
CA THR A 7 16.51 5.25 -27.77
C THR A 7 15.97 4.29 -26.72
N LYS A 8 14.71 3.85 -26.85
CA LYS A 8 14.11 2.84 -25.95
C LYS A 8 15.01 1.61 -25.80
N THR A 9 15.45 1.03 -26.92
CA THR A 9 16.32 -0.15 -26.94
C THR A 9 17.69 0.12 -26.34
N GLU A 10 18.28 1.29 -26.60
CA GLU A 10 19.57 1.67 -26.00
C GLU A 10 19.46 1.86 -24.48
N LEU A 11 18.35 2.42 -23.98
CA LEU A 11 18.10 2.59 -22.54
C LEU A 11 17.83 1.24 -21.87
N ASP A 12 16.98 0.41 -22.45
CA ASP A 12 16.69 -0.93 -21.94
C ASP A 12 17.97 -1.78 -21.84
N GLN A 13 18.79 -1.77 -22.90
CA GLN A 13 20.09 -2.44 -22.88
C GLN A 13 21.04 -1.83 -21.84
N PHE A 14 21.05 -0.50 -21.69
CA PHE A 14 21.86 0.16 -20.67
C PHE A 14 21.46 -0.29 -19.25
N LEU A 15 20.17 -0.32 -18.94
CA LEU A 15 19.64 -0.77 -17.66
C LEU A 15 19.85 -2.27 -17.46
N HIS A 16 19.85 -3.05 -18.54
CA HIS A 16 20.18 -4.47 -18.48
C HIS A 16 21.65 -4.68 -18.09
N ASP A 17 22.58 -3.96 -18.73
CA ASP A 17 24.01 -4.18 -18.57
C ASP A 17 24.60 -3.50 -17.32
N ASN A 18 24.02 -2.38 -16.91
CA ASN A 18 24.51 -1.57 -15.80
C ASN A 18 23.61 -1.65 -14.57
N GLY A 19 22.29 -1.72 -14.76
CA GLY A 19 21.22 -1.81 -13.75
C GLY A 19 21.15 -3.15 -13.02
N ASN A 20 22.29 -3.63 -12.51
CA ASN A 20 22.42 -4.96 -11.88
C ASN A 20 21.69 -5.05 -10.53
N HIS A 21 21.22 -3.92 -10.00
CA HIS A 21 20.51 -3.85 -8.73
C HIS A 21 19.03 -3.50 -8.88
N ILE A 22 18.55 -3.22 -10.10
CA ILE A 22 17.12 -3.00 -10.35
C ILE A 22 16.50 -4.30 -10.84
N GLU A 23 15.36 -4.67 -10.28
CA GLU A 23 14.65 -5.87 -10.69
C GLU A 23 14.17 -5.79 -12.16
N PRO A 24 14.18 -6.90 -12.91
CA PRO A 24 13.72 -6.91 -14.30
C PRO A 24 12.31 -6.37 -14.51
N SER A 25 11.38 -6.69 -13.59
CA SER A 25 10.00 -6.18 -13.57
C SER A 25 9.96 -4.66 -13.47
N VAL A 26 10.75 -4.08 -12.56
CA VAL A 26 10.85 -2.62 -12.37
C VAL A 26 11.48 -1.95 -13.59
N ARG A 27 12.48 -2.58 -14.22
CA ARG A 27 13.05 -2.06 -15.49
C ARG A 27 11.99 -2.01 -16.59
N SER A 28 11.18 -3.05 -16.74
CA SER A 28 10.07 -3.04 -17.70
C SER A 28 9.03 -1.96 -17.36
N ALA A 29 8.63 -1.83 -16.10
CA ALA A 29 7.69 -0.80 -15.65
C ALA A 29 8.21 0.63 -15.87
N LEU A 30 9.51 0.86 -15.68
CA LEU A 30 10.18 2.12 -16.00
C LEU A 30 10.05 2.45 -17.49
N ILE A 31 10.38 1.50 -18.36
CA ILE A 31 10.31 1.70 -19.81
C ILE A 31 8.86 2.01 -20.25
N ASP A 32 7.88 1.26 -19.73
CA ASP A 32 6.46 1.50 -20.00
C ASP A 32 5.98 2.87 -19.47
N SER A 33 6.50 3.31 -18.31
CA SER A 33 6.23 4.63 -17.75
C SER A 33 6.76 5.76 -18.64
N LEU A 34 7.99 5.60 -19.13
CA LEU A 34 8.61 6.57 -20.06
C LEU A 34 7.81 6.66 -21.38
N GLU A 35 7.28 5.56 -21.87
CA GLU A 35 6.38 5.55 -23.04
C GLU A 35 5.08 6.28 -22.80
N ARG A 36 4.38 5.97 -21.70
CA ARG A 36 3.13 6.66 -21.35
C ARG A 36 3.32 8.16 -21.17
N SER A 37 4.49 8.57 -20.69
CA SER A 37 4.84 9.99 -20.52
C SER A 37 5.28 10.69 -21.82
N GLY A 38 5.36 9.96 -22.95
CA GLY A 38 5.71 10.49 -24.26
C GLY A 38 7.20 10.73 -24.47
N VAL A 39 8.07 10.15 -23.63
CA VAL A 39 9.54 10.17 -23.84
C VAL A 39 9.92 9.33 -25.06
N PHE A 40 9.21 8.21 -25.25
CA PHE A 40 9.32 7.31 -26.39
C PHE A 40 7.96 7.16 -27.08
N SER A 41 7.96 6.62 -28.30
CA SER A 41 6.76 6.36 -29.10
C SER A 41 6.80 4.96 -29.72
N ASP A 42 5.70 4.21 -29.61
CA ASP A 42 5.56 2.86 -30.20
C ASP A 42 5.43 2.85 -31.74
N HIS A 43 5.57 4.00 -32.40
CA HIS A 43 5.41 4.08 -33.85
C HIS A 43 6.61 3.43 -34.57
N PRO A 44 6.38 2.60 -35.60
CA PRO A 44 7.46 2.03 -36.41
C PRO A 44 8.37 3.13 -36.98
N GLY A 45 9.65 3.10 -36.61
CA GLY A 45 10.63 4.11 -37.00
C GLY A 45 10.82 5.25 -35.99
N ASP A 46 10.33 5.10 -34.75
CA ASP A 46 10.62 6.05 -33.69
C ASP A 46 12.13 6.27 -33.51
N SER A 47 12.50 7.55 -33.48
CA SER A 47 13.87 8.02 -33.25
C SER A 47 13.97 8.89 -32.00
N SER A 48 12.90 8.95 -31.21
CA SER A 48 12.86 9.63 -29.92
C SER A 48 13.94 9.06 -29.02
N LYS A 49 14.62 9.97 -28.35
CA LYS A 49 15.72 9.65 -27.44
C LYS A 49 15.45 10.29 -26.10
N ALA A 50 15.50 9.49 -25.05
CA ALA A 50 15.53 9.97 -23.69
C ALA A 50 16.84 10.71 -23.43
N VAL A 51 16.76 11.88 -22.80
CA VAL A 51 17.92 12.57 -22.24
C VAL A 51 18.21 11.95 -20.87
N PHE A 52 19.20 11.06 -20.85
CA PHE A 52 19.64 10.35 -19.66
C PHE A 52 20.89 11.00 -19.08
N GLN A 53 20.82 11.40 -17.81
CA GLN A 53 21.96 11.96 -17.09
C GLN A 53 22.43 10.96 -16.04
N SER A 54 23.68 10.48 -16.18
CA SER A 54 24.29 9.50 -15.26
C SER A 54 25.45 10.05 -14.45
N GLY A 55 25.78 9.32 -13.39
CA GLY A 55 26.88 9.63 -12.47
C GLY A 55 26.44 10.49 -11.27
N PRO A 56 27.38 10.86 -10.38
CA PRO A 56 27.02 11.38 -9.07
C PRO A 56 26.33 12.76 -9.16
N PHE A 57 25.02 12.77 -8.96
CA PHE A 57 24.23 13.99 -8.82
C PHE A 57 24.45 14.58 -7.41
N SER A 58 24.81 15.85 -7.34
CA SER A 58 25.11 16.54 -6.07
C SER A 58 23.87 17.14 -5.40
N GLY A 59 22.70 17.01 -6.02
CA GLY A 59 21.45 17.61 -5.57
C GLY A 59 21.14 18.97 -6.20
N GLY A 60 19.90 19.41 -6.02
CA GLY A 60 19.34 20.66 -6.53
C GLY A 60 18.46 20.47 -7.77
N ALA A 61 18.20 21.59 -8.45
CA ALA A 61 17.39 21.65 -9.67
C ALA A 61 17.97 20.77 -10.78
N VAL A 62 17.14 19.87 -11.29
CA VAL A 62 17.47 19.08 -12.47
C VAL A 62 17.55 20.01 -13.69
N PRO A 63 18.58 19.89 -14.55
CA PRO A 63 18.67 20.69 -15.77
C PRO A 63 17.44 20.51 -16.67
N ALA A 64 16.98 21.62 -17.27
CA ALA A 64 15.83 21.58 -18.19
C ALA A 64 16.09 20.61 -19.35
N GLY A 65 15.12 19.74 -19.62
CA GLY A 65 15.18 18.74 -20.69
C GLY A 65 15.78 17.39 -20.27
N VAL A 66 16.36 17.25 -19.07
CA VAL A 66 16.73 15.92 -18.54
C VAL A 66 15.45 15.16 -18.18
N GLN A 67 15.30 13.98 -18.76
CA GLN A 67 14.12 13.14 -18.59
C GLN A 67 14.37 12.01 -17.59
N VAL A 68 15.58 11.45 -17.59
CA VAL A 68 15.96 10.35 -16.70
C VAL A 68 17.25 10.74 -15.97
N LEU A 69 17.22 10.62 -14.64
CA LEU A 69 18.34 10.95 -13.77
C LEU A 69 18.79 9.72 -12.97
N ASP A 70 20.03 9.31 -13.11
CA ASP A 70 20.66 8.32 -12.25
C ASP A 70 21.38 9.01 -11.08
N VAL A 71 21.06 8.57 -9.86
CA VAL A 71 21.48 9.17 -8.59
C VAL A 71 22.37 8.19 -7.82
N ALA A 72 23.68 8.36 -7.96
CA ALA A 72 24.65 7.49 -7.28
C ALA A 72 24.95 7.85 -5.81
N LYS A 73 24.29 8.88 -5.23
CA LYS A 73 24.58 9.40 -3.88
C LYS A 73 23.31 9.92 -3.21
N SER A 74 23.25 9.81 -1.88
CA SER A 74 22.16 10.42 -1.10
C SER A 74 22.12 11.93 -1.32
N THR A 75 20.95 12.46 -1.66
CA THR A 75 20.79 13.85 -2.09
C THR A 75 19.34 14.33 -2.12
N THR A 76 19.13 15.61 -2.43
CA THR A 76 17.81 16.19 -2.73
C THR A 76 17.73 16.53 -4.22
N VAL A 77 16.72 16.03 -4.91
CA VAL A 77 16.44 16.31 -6.33
C VAL A 77 15.25 17.25 -6.42
N GLU A 78 15.42 18.40 -7.08
CA GLU A 78 14.31 19.31 -7.40
C GLU A 78 13.81 19.03 -8.81
N THR A 79 12.57 18.55 -8.91
CA THR A 79 11.96 18.07 -10.15
C THR A 79 11.65 19.21 -11.11
N THR A 80 11.71 18.90 -12.41
CA THR A 80 11.23 19.77 -13.48
C THR A 80 10.12 19.07 -14.25
N PRO A 81 9.29 19.79 -15.03
CA PRO A 81 8.25 19.15 -15.85
C PRO A 81 8.78 18.12 -16.86
N SER A 82 10.08 18.20 -17.21
CA SER A 82 10.74 17.27 -18.12
C SER A 82 11.21 15.99 -17.45
N LEU A 83 11.50 16.01 -16.14
CA LEU A 83 11.96 14.83 -15.42
C LEU A 83 10.81 13.82 -15.34
N LYS A 84 11.09 12.57 -15.70
CA LYS A 84 10.14 11.45 -15.70
C LYS A 84 10.60 10.28 -14.84
N ALA A 85 11.90 10.08 -14.71
CA ALA A 85 12.42 9.01 -13.88
C ALA A 85 13.68 9.38 -13.11
N ILE A 86 13.76 8.88 -11.89
CA ILE A 86 14.94 8.87 -11.04
C ILE A 86 15.32 7.42 -10.75
N ILE A 87 16.60 7.09 -10.88
CA ILE A 87 17.10 5.73 -10.72
C ILE A 87 18.21 5.73 -9.67
N LEU A 88 18.10 4.85 -8.68
CA LEU A 88 19.13 4.56 -7.69
C LEU A 88 19.62 3.13 -7.95
N ASP A 89 20.44 2.95 -8.98
CA ASP A 89 20.99 1.64 -9.31
C ASP A 89 22.18 1.32 -8.40
N ASP A 90 21.89 0.87 -7.19
CA ASP A 90 22.96 0.50 -6.27
C ASP A 90 22.60 -0.58 -5.24
N ALA A 91 23.61 -1.03 -4.50
CA ALA A 91 23.55 -2.17 -3.59
C ALA A 91 23.58 -1.78 -2.10
N GLY A 92 23.63 -0.49 -1.75
CA GLY A 92 23.75 -0.03 -0.38
C GLY A 92 22.88 1.19 -0.10
N GLY A 93 22.43 1.36 1.14
CA GLY A 93 21.41 2.37 1.43
C GLY A 93 21.70 3.79 0.95
N LYS A 94 20.70 4.40 0.32
CA LYS A 94 20.64 5.79 -0.11
C LYS A 94 19.52 6.53 0.59
N THR A 95 19.62 7.86 0.53
CA THR A 95 18.52 8.74 0.92
C THR A 95 18.27 9.71 -0.21
N LEU A 96 17.07 9.72 -0.75
CA LEU A 96 16.63 10.63 -1.79
C LEU A 96 15.45 11.45 -1.28
N ASN A 97 15.62 12.76 -1.26
CA ASN A 97 14.49 13.67 -1.11
C ASN A 97 14.12 14.19 -2.49
N VAL A 98 12.87 14.04 -2.89
CA VAL A 98 12.34 14.63 -4.12
C VAL A 98 11.49 15.83 -3.73
N ILE A 99 11.84 17.00 -4.25
CA ILE A 99 11.10 18.24 -4.04
C ILE A 99 10.65 18.77 -5.40
N GLY A 100 9.57 19.55 -5.44
CA GLY A 100 9.11 20.12 -6.70
C GLY A 100 7.65 20.51 -6.67
N GLY A 101 7.11 20.80 -7.86
CA GLY A 101 5.73 21.20 -8.06
C GLY A 101 4.77 20.01 -8.16
N HIS A 102 4.07 19.89 -9.28
CA HIS A 102 3.09 18.83 -9.56
C HIS A 102 3.62 17.84 -10.61
N ASN A 103 4.90 17.47 -10.53
CA ASN A 103 5.53 16.67 -11.57
C ASN A 103 5.49 15.19 -11.16
N ASP A 104 4.74 14.39 -11.91
CA ASP A 104 4.76 12.94 -11.75
C ASP A 104 6.17 12.39 -12.06
N VAL A 105 6.74 11.64 -11.12
CA VAL A 105 8.04 10.99 -11.26
C VAL A 105 7.96 9.48 -10.97
N PHE A 106 8.70 8.72 -11.76
CA PHE A 106 8.97 7.31 -11.51
C PHE A 106 10.30 7.17 -10.77
N VAL A 107 10.32 6.53 -9.61
CA VAL A 107 11.54 6.27 -8.84
C VAL A 107 11.77 4.76 -8.79
N ALA A 108 12.90 4.30 -9.31
CA ALA A 108 13.39 2.93 -9.15
C ALA A 108 14.58 2.93 -8.19
N MET A 109 14.42 2.24 -7.07
CA MET A 109 15.50 1.95 -6.12
C MET A 109 16.11 0.57 -6.40
N GLY A 110 17.17 0.25 -5.64
CA GLY A 110 18.08 -0.86 -5.93
C GLY A 110 17.90 -2.06 -5.02
N LYS A 111 19.04 -2.58 -4.53
CA LYS A 111 19.11 -3.68 -3.54
C LYS A 111 19.49 -3.21 -2.14
N GLY A 112 19.69 -1.90 -1.97
CA GLY A 112 20.10 -1.28 -0.71
C GLY A 112 18.89 -1.02 0.18
N SER A 113 19.13 -0.82 1.48
CA SER A 113 18.10 -0.27 2.38
C SER A 113 17.99 1.24 2.14
N ASP A 114 17.12 1.62 1.23
CA ASP A 114 16.99 2.97 0.70
C ASP A 114 15.90 3.75 1.44
N SER A 115 15.96 5.08 1.35
CA SER A 115 14.94 5.95 1.90
C SER A 115 14.59 7.03 0.89
N VAL A 116 13.32 7.07 0.50
CA VAL A 116 12.77 8.08 -0.40
C VAL A 116 11.71 8.89 0.34
N THR A 117 11.79 10.21 0.24
CA THR A 117 10.71 11.09 0.65
C THR A 117 10.35 12.05 -0.46
N LEU A 118 9.07 12.03 -0.84
CA LEU A 118 8.48 12.93 -1.82
C LEU A 118 7.84 14.12 -1.08
N TYR A 119 8.20 15.33 -1.50
CA TYR A 119 7.68 16.59 -0.95
C TYR A 119 6.92 17.41 -2.01
N ASP A 120 6.50 16.77 -3.08
CA ASP A 120 5.79 17.35 -4.21
C ASP A 120 4.31 16.94 -4.23
N TYR A 121 3.64 17.31 -5.32
CA TYR A 121 2.20 17.14 -5.52
C TYR A 121 1.90 16.31 -6.78
N GLY A 122 2.83 15.46 -7.18
CA GLY A 122 2.75 14.57 -8.34
C GLY A 122 2.02 13.27 -8.03
N ASN A 123 1.54 12.59 -9.07
CA ASN A 123 1.06 11.22 -8.97
C ASN A 123 2.26 10.30 -9.23
N ASP A 124 2.99 9.99 -8.18
CA ASP A 124 4.31 9.37 -8.32
C ASP A 124 4.23 7.85 -8.30
N THR A 125 5.25 7.22 -8.87
CA THR A 125 5.42 5.77 -8.79
C THR A 125 6.78 5.48 -8.19
N VAL A 126 6.83 4.76 -7.07
CA VAL A 126 8.07 4.43 -6.37
C VAL A 126 8.18 2.93 -6.18
N TYR A 127 9.32 2.35 -6.57
CA TYR A 127 9.70 0.97 -6.30
C TYR A 127 10.94 0.95 -5.42
N GLY A 128 10.85 0.36 -4.22
CA GLY A 128 11.96 0.10 -3.28
C GLY A 128 12.93 -0.95 -3.80
N GLY A 129 12.40 -2.03 -4.35
CA GLY A 129 13.22 -3.10 -4.90
C GLY A 129 13.54 -4.10 -3.81
N SER A 130 14.81 -4.44 -3.61
CA SER A 130 15.18 -5.32 -2.49
C SER A 130 15.85 -4.51 -1.39
N GLY A 131 15.71 -4.93 -0.13
CA GLY A 131 16.25 -4.20 1.01
C GLY A 131 15.13 -3.84 1.98
N ASN A 132 15.49 -3.22 3.09
CA ASN A 132 14.50 -2.68 4.02
C ASN A 132 14.38 -1.19 3.73
N ASP A 133 13.37 -0.82 2.98
CA ASP A 133 13.20 0.50 2.40
C ASP A 133 12.23 1.35 3.22
N ALA A 134 12.47 2.67 3.19
CA ALA A 134 11.60 3.66 3.81
C ALA A 134 11.06 4.60 2.74
N ILE A 135 9.79 4.41 2.35
CA ILE A 135 9.12 5.19 1.32
C ILE A 135 8.12 6.12 1.97
N ARG A 136 8.26 7.42 1.74
CA ARG A 136 7.28 8.41 2.17
C ARG A 136 6.76 9.16 0.95
N GLY A 137 5.51 8.88 0.60
CA GLY A 137 4.76 9.58 -0.43
C GLY A 137 4.51 11.05 -0.09
N GLY A 138 4.18 11.80 -1.14
CA GLY A 138 3.91 13.23 -1.11
C GLY A 138 2.42 13.52 -1.09
N HIS A 139 2.02 14.52 -1.86
CA HIS A 139 0.62 14.73 -2.22
C HIS A 139 0.35 14.16 -3.61
N GLY A 140 -0.89 13.80 -3.92
CA GLY A 140 -1.26 13.22 -5.23
C GLY A 140 -1.65 11.75 -5.07
N ASN A 141 -2.07 11.11 -6.16
CA ASN A 141 -2.48 9.71 -6.16
C ASN A 141 -1.28 8.85 -6.60
N SER A 142 -0.53 8.34 -5.64
CA SER A 142 0.74 7.66 -5.87
C SER A 142 0.61 6.14 -5.85
N SER A 143 1.57 5.46 -6.44
CA SER A 143 1.75 4.01 -6.33
C SER A 143 3.11 3.72 -5.70
N LEU A 144 3.11 3.17 -4.49
CA LEU A 144 4.29 2.99 -3.65
C LEU A 144 4.48 1.51 -3.36
N PHE A 145 5.59 0.94 -3.82
CA PHE A 145 5.91 -0.48 -3.71
C PHE A 145 7.21 -0.65 -2.94
N GLY A 146 7.19 -1.36 -1.80
CA GLY A 146 8.37 -1.71 -1.01
C GLY A 146 9.23 -2.72 -1.76
N GLY A 147 8.68 -3.90 -2.02
CA GLY A 147 9.33 -4.96 -2.77
C GLY A 147 9.74 -6.08 -1.84
N ALA A 148 11.03 -6.40 -1.78
CA ALA A 148 11.53 -7.52 -0.99
C ALA A 148 12.36 -7.05 0.20
N GLY A 149 11.89 -7.31 1.41
CA GLY A 149 12.53 -6.98 2.68
C GLY A 149 11.49 -6.44 3.64
N ASN A 150 11.93 -5.88 4.76
CA ASN A 150 11.00 -5.32 5.73
C ASN A 150 10.92 -3.81 5.54
N ASP A 151 9.86 -3.36 4.87
CA ASP A 151 9.69 -2.02 4.38
C ASP A 151 8.80 -1.17 5.30
N SER A 152 8.92 0.14 5.15
CA SER A 152 8.08 1.12 5.83
C SER A 152 7.58 2.14 4.83
N ILE A 153 6.27 2.13 4.58
CA ILE A 153 5.63 2.94 3.55
C ILE A 153 4.60 3.87 4.19
N TYR A 154 4.69 5.17 3.90
CA TYR A 154 3.68 6.17 4.26
C TYR A 154 3.07 6.79 2.99
N GLY A 155 1.75 6.70 2.83
CA GLY A 155 1.06 7.10 1.59
C GLY A 155 1.11 8.60 1.30
N GLY A 156 0.87 9.44 2.32
CA GLY A 156 0.84 10.89 2.13
C GLY A 156 -0.58 11.46 2.08
N SER A 157 -0.96 12.10 0.99
CA SER A 157 -2.33 12.56 0.80
C SER A 157 -2.76 12.39 -0.64
N GLY A 158 -3.99 11.98 -0.85
CA GLY A 158 -4.50 11.57 -2.16
C GLY A 158 -5.01 10.15 -2.06
N ASN A 159 -5.41 9.56 -3.17
CA ASN A 159 -5.82 8.16 -3.22
C ASN A 159 -4.62 7.35 -3.69
N ASP A 160 -3.84 6.84 -2.75
CA ASP A 160 -2.61 6.11 -2.98
C ASP A 160 -2.85 4.59 -3.01
N THR A 161 -1.97 3.89 -3.71
CA THR A 161 -1.84 2.43 -3.66
C THR A 161 -0.49 2.10 -3.03
N LEU A 162 -0.50 1.38 -1.92
CA LEU A 162 0.68 0.97 -1.17
C LEU A 162 0.77 -0.56 -1.19
N SER A 163 1.95 -1.09 -1.47
CA SER A 163 2.23 -2.53 -1.41
C SER A 163 3.55 -2.76 -0.69
N GLY A 164 3.54 -3.59 0.37
CA GLY A 164 4.72 -4.01 1.12
C GLY A 164 5.57 -4.95 0.27
N GLY A 165 4.96 -6.06 -0.15
CA GLY A 165 5.59 -7.05 -1.02
C GLY A 165 5.94 -8.30 -0.24
N THR A 166 7.21 -8.65 -0.13
CA THR A 166 7.65 -9.81 0.66
C THR A 166 8.48 -9.36 1.85
N GLY A 167 8.18 -9.87 3.03
CA GLY A 167 8.85 -9.50 4.28
C GLY A 167 7.83 -8.90 5.24
N ASN A 168 8.28 -8.49 6.42
CA ASN A 168 7.36 -7.96 7.43
C ASN A 168 7.31 -6.44 7.31
N ASP A 169 6.23 -5.94 6.73
CA ASP A 169 6.10 -4.57 6.28
C ASP A 169 5.22 -3.74 7.21
N ARG A 170 5.48 -2.42 7.22
CA ARG A 170 4.62 -1.44 7.88
C ARG A 170 4.09 -0.45 6.86
N LEU A 171 2.79 -0.49 6.63
CA LEU A 171 2.09 0.39 5.71
C LEU A 171 1.21 1.34 6.52
N GLU A 172 1.51 2.63 6.46
CA GLU A 172 0.70 3.67 7.04
C GLU A 172 0.06 4.49 5.92
N ALA A 173 -1.26 4.49 5.90
CA ALA A 173 -2.04 5.26 4.96
C ALA A 173 -1.81 6.77 5.13
N GLY A 174 -2.20 7.48 4.09
CA GLY A 174 -2.37 8.91 4.09
C GLY A 174 -3.82 9.34 4.28
N THR A 175 -4.12 10.60 3.99
CA THR A 175 -5.51 11.06 3.87
C THR A 175 -6.07 10.74 2.49
N GLY A 176 -7.32 10.28 2.39
CA GLY A 176 -7.97 9.90 1.13
C GLY A 176 -8.39 8.43 1.15
N ALA A 177 -8.98 7.93 0.06
CA ALA A 177 -9.33 6.52 -0.05
C ALA A 177 -8.14 5.74 -0.60
N GLN A 178 -7.58 4.84 0.21
CA GLN A 178 -6.34 4.12 -0.09
C GLN A 178 -6.60 2.67 -0.46
N VAL A 179 -5.61 2.06 -1.11
CA VAL A 179 -5.46 0.60 -1.18
C VAL A 179 -4.12 0.24 -0.55
N LEU A 180 -4.14 -0.57 0.52
CA LEU A 180 -2.95 -1.08 1.19
C LEU A 180 -2.91 -2.60 1.03
N GLU A 181 -1.79 -3.14 0.58
CA GLU A 181 -1.54 -4.58 0.42
C GLU A 181 -0.24 -4.95 1.16
N GLY A 182 -0.31 -5.76 2.21
CA GLY A 182 0.88 -6.22 2.95
C GLY A 182 1.73 -7.11 2.06
N GLY A 183 1.12 -8.17 1.54
CA GLY A 183 1.76 -9.12 0.65
C GLY A 183 2.05 -10.41 1.39
N SER A 184 3.31 -10.83 1.49
CA SER A 184 3.67 -12.01 2.28
C SER A 184 4.55 -11.61 3.46
N GLY A 185 4.21 -12.02 4.67
CA GLY A 185 5.00 -11.68 5.83
C GLY A 185 4.20 -11.62 7.11
N HIS A 186 4.47 -10.62 7.94
CA HIS A 186 3.68 -10.33 9.14
C HIS A 186 3.57 -8.83 9.18
N ASP A 187 2.48 -8.32 8.60
CA ASP A 187 2.39 -6.95 8.17
C ASP A 187 1.51 -6.14 9.13
N ILE A 188 1.79 -4.84 9.18
CA ILE A 188 0.98 -3.88 9.91
C ILE A 188 0.47 -2.84 8.94
N LEU A 189 -0.84 -2.89 8.67
CA LEU A 189 -1.54 -1.96 7.80
C LEU A 189 -2.37 -1.03 8.67
N GLN A 190 -2.18 0.28 8.49
CA GLN A 190 -2.84 1.28 9.32
C GLN A 190 -3.44 2.42 8.49
N ASP A 191 -4.76 2.56 8.53
CA ASP A 191 -5.49 3.72 8.03
C ASP A 191 -6.42 4.34 9.08
N LEU A 192 -5.93 5.37 9.77
CA LEU A 192 -6.72 6.12 10.75
C LEU A 192 -7.25 7.44 10.20
N ALA A 193 -7.02 7.71 8.92
CA ALA A 193 -7.46 8.95 8.29
C ALA A 193 -8.90 8.82 7.78
N SER A 194 -9.47 9.95 7.36
CA SER A 194 -10.76 9.90 6.66
C SER A 194 -10.57 9.35 5.25
N GLY A 195 -11.35 8.35 4.91
CA GLY A 195 -11.34 7.63 3.65
C GLY A 195 -12.21 6.40 3.81
N HIS A 196 -12.64 5.79 2.70
CA HIS A 196 -13.12 4.42 2.72
C HIS A 196 -12.10 3.63 1.91
N SER A 197 -11.22 2.95 2.63
CA SER A 197 -10.02 2.31 2.10
C SER A 197 -10.20 0.80 2.04
N THR A 198 -9.28 0.15 1.34
CA THR A 198 -9.17 -1.31 1.30
C THR A 198 -7.82 -1.71 1.88
N LEU A 199 -7.84 -2.55 2.92
CA LEU A 199 -6.65 -3.08 3.59
C LEU A 199 -6.62 -4.59 3.37
N ILE A 200 -5.55 -5.09 2.76
CA ILE A 200 -5.36 -6.50 2.42
C ILE A 200 -4.06 -6.96 3.09
N GLY A 201 -4.13 -7.87 4.06
CA GLY A 201 -2.96 -8.43 4.74
C GLY A 201 -2.13 -9.28 3.78
N GLY A 202 -2.71 -10.40 3.34
CA GLY A 202 -2.10 -11.34 2.42
C GLY A 202 -1.69 -12.64 3.12
N ASP A 203 -0.48 -13.12 2.87
CA ASP A 203 0.04 -14.31 3.52
C ASP A 203 0.72 -13.94 4.86
N GLY A 204 0.36 -14.65 5.91
CA GLY A 204 0.93 -14.58 7.25
C GLY A 204 0.01 -13.89 8.25
N ASN A 205 0.45 -13.80 9.51
CA ASN A 205 -0.36 -13.20 10.58
C ASN A 205 -0.23 -11.68 10.54
N ASP A 206 -1.28 -10.98 10.13
CA ASP A 206 -1.27 -9.55 9.90
C ASP A 206 -2.08 -8.79 10.94
N THR A 207 -1.78 -7.49 11.05
CA THR A 207 -2.54 -6.55 11.88
C THR A 207 -3.07 -5.42 11.01
N LEU A 208 -4.39 -5.40 10.82
CA LEU A 208 -5.07 -4.39 10.03
C LEU A 208 -5.82 -3.44 10.96
N ILE A 209 -5.49 -2.16 10.88
CA ILE A 209 -6.03 -1.10 11.73
C ILE A 209 -6.68 -0.07 10.82
N GLY A 210 -7.99 0.11 10.92
CA GLY A 210 -8.71 1.04 10.05
C GLY A 210 -9.84 1.77 10.75
N THR A 211 -10.65 2.48 9.97
CA THR A 211 -11.84 3.15 10.45
C THR A 211 -13.13 2.55 9.87
N GLN A 212 -14.25 2.94 10.44
CA GLN A 212 -15.56 2.48 9.99
C GLN A 212 -15.86 2.92 8.54
N GLY A 213 -16.31 1.96 7.72
CA GLY A 213 -16.53 2.14 6.29
C GLY A 213 -15.43 1.57 5.39
N ASP A 214 -14.35 1.08 5.97
CA ASP A 214 -13.27 0.40 5.25
C ASP A 214 -13.63 -1.06 4.94
N VAL A 215 -12.90 -1.62 3.97
CA VAL A 215 -12.91 -3.05 3.64
C VAL A 215 -11.60 -3.65 4.08
N PHE A 216 -11.68 -4.76 4.83
CA PHE A 216 -10.53 -5.48 5.35
C PHE A 216 -10.53 -6.92 4.89
N GLU A 217 -9.39 -7.40 4.40
CA GLU A 217 -9.14 -8.79 4.03
C GLU A 217 -7.84 -9.24 4.71
N GLY A 218 -7.92 -10.20 5.63
CA GLY A 218 -6.76 -10.75 6.35
C GLY A 218 -5.90 -11.61 5.43
N GLY A 219 -6.49 -12.70 4.94
CA GLY A 219 -5.83 -13.61 4.00
C GLY A 219 -5.49 -14.94 4.66
N ASP A 220 -4.24 -15.38 4.51
CA ASP A 220 -3.74 -16.65 5.05
C ASP A 220 -2.99 -16.41 6.37
N GLY A 221 -3.60 -16.58 7.53
CA GLY A 221 -2.93 -16.31 8.80
C GLY A 221 -3.87 -16.23 9.97
N ASN A 222 -3.33 -15.94 11.15
CA ASN A 222 -4.17 -15.57 12.29
C ASN A 222 -4.13 -14.06 12.38
N ASP A 223 -5.13 -13.41 11.77
CA ASP A 223 -5.12 -11.98 11.55
C ASP A 223 -5.86 -11.24 12.65
N VAL A 224 -5.46 -9.99 12.86
CA VAL A 224 -6.05 -9.12 13.87
C VAL A 224 -6.56 -7.84 13.24
N PHE A 225 -7.85 -7.60 13.39
CA PHE A 225 -8.52 -6.42 12.85
C PHE A 225 -8.87 -5.46 13.99
N TRP A 226 -8.52 -4.19 13.85
CA TRP A 226 -8.94 -3.13 14.75
C TRP A 226 -9.72 -2.08 13.97
N VAL A 227 -11.01 -1.97 14.25
CA VAL A 227 -11.88 -0.97 13.62
C VAL A 227 -12.17 0.14 14.62
N TYR A 228 -11.90 1.39 14.22
CA TYR A 228 -12.13 2.60 15.01
C TYR A 228 -13.12 3.58 14.34
N GLY A 229 -13.56 4.60 15.08
CA GLY A 229 -14.37 5.71 14.58
C GLY A 229 -15.88 5.55 14.73
N GLU A 230 -16.63 6.60 14.38
CA GLU A 230 -18.10 6.68 14.56
C GLU A 230 -18.78 7.27 13.30
N SER A 231 -18.29 6.92 12.10
CA SER A 231 -18.80 7.51 10.85
C SER A 231 -20.24 7.08 10.51
N GLY A 232 -20.69 5.95 11.08
CA GLY A 232 -21.95 5.30 10.75
C GLY A 232 -21.93 4.59 9.39
N ALA A 233 -20.77 4.53 8.72
CA ALA A 233 -20.57 3.77 7.50
C ALA A 233 -20.46 2.27 7.82
N ASN A 234 -20.80 1.44 6.84
CA ASN A 234 -20.74 -0.01 6.98
C ASN A 234 -19.36 -0.51 6.58
N SER A 235 -18.74 -1.32 7.43
CA SER A 235 -17.46 -1.97 7.17
C SER A 235 -17.68 -3.41 6.72
N THR A 236 -16.76 -3.93 5.92
CA THR A 236 -16.71 -5.36 5.57
C THR A 236 -15.37 -5.91 6.02
N LEU A 237 -15.41 -6.94 6.86
CA LEU A 237 -14.24 -7.59 7.42
C LEU A 237 -14.23 -9.07 7.04
N GLN A 238 -13.14 -9.52 6.44
CA GLN A 238 -12.94 -10.91 6.07
C GLN A 238 -11.62 -11.40 6.66
N GLY A 239 -11.67 -12.42 7.50
CA GLY A 239 -10.51 -13.07 8.12
C GLY A 239 -9.73 -13.87 7.08
N GLY A 240 -10.33 -14.95 6.60
CA GLY A 240 -9.74 -15.81 5.57
C GLY A 240 -9.42 -17.18 6.12
N ASN A 241 -8.19 -17.65 5.96
CA ASN A 241 -7.73 -18.92 6.52
C ASN A 241 -6.96 -18.68 7.82
N GLY A 242 -7.31 -19.36 8.89
CA GLY A 242 -6.63 -19.30 10.18
C GLY A 242 -7.59 -18.87 11.28
N ASN A 243 -7.07 -18.48 12.45
CA ASN A 243 -7.91 -18.09 13.58
C ASN A 243 -7.85 -16.57 13.74
N ASP A 244 -8.89 -15.89 13.28
CA ASP A 244 -8.90 -14.45 13.15
C ASP A 244 -9.59 -13.78 14.33
N THR A 245 -9.14 -12.57 14.67
CA THR A 245 -9.69 -11.77 15.76
C THR A 245 -10.11 -10.39 15.28
N PHE A 246 -11.41 -10.07 15.42
CA PHE A 246 -11.98 -8.79 15.02
C PHE A 246 -12.32 -7.95 16.26
N HIS A 247 -11.56 -6.89 16.51
CA HIS A 247 -11.84 -5.92 17.56
C HIS A 247 -12.65 -4.75 17.00
N LEU A 248 -13.95 -4.72 17.30
CA LEU A 248 -14.83 -3.63 16.94
C LEU A 248 -14.88 -2.62 18.08
N GLN A 249 -14.13 -1.53 17.96
CA GLN A 249 -14.15 -0.42 18.93
C GLN A 249 -15.26 0.59 18.63
N THR A 250 -16.19 0.23 17.75
CA THR A 250 -17.17 1.15 17.21
C THR A 250 -18.59 0.64 17.38
N HIS A 251 -19.49 1.56 17.72
CA HIS A 251 -20.90 1.28 17.94
C HIS A 251 -21.74 2.10 16.97
N THR A 252 -21.37 2.14 15.69
CA THR A 252 -22.15 2.71 14.59
C THR A 252 -21.97 1.89 13.32
N GLY A 253 -22.83 2.08 12.32
CA GLY A 253 -22.76 1.33 11.06
C GLY A 253 -23.44 -0.03 11.12
N ASN A 254 -23.69 -0.61 9.94
CA ASN A 254 -24.16 -1.98 9.80
C ASN A 254 -23.07 -2.85 9.17
N ASP A 255 -22.20 -3.40 10.01
CA ASP A 255 -21.00 -4.09 9.56
C ASP A 255 -21.26 -5.55 9.16
N THR A 256 -20.42 -6.06 8.27
CA THR A 256 -20.39 -7.47 7.87
C THR A 256 -19.04 -8.07 8.25
N ILE A 257 -19.06 -9.20 8.95
CA ILE A 257 -17.86 -9.92 9.40
C ILE A 257 -17.94 -11.35 8.90
N ILE A 258 -16.87 -11.80 8.27
CA ILE A 258 -16.70 -13.14 7.73
C ILE A 258 -15.42 -13.67 8.36
N GLY A 259 -15.51 -14.58 9.34
CA GLY A 259 -14.32 -15.17 9.96
C GLY A 259 -13.56 -16.02 8.95
N GLY A 260 -14.19 -17.10 8.50
CA GLY A 260 -13.69 -17.89 7.40
C GLY A 260 -13.35 -19.30 7.85
N ALA A 261 -12.15 -19.76 7.54
CA ALA A 261 -11.70 -21.10 7.86
C ALA A 261 -10.83 -21.09 9.12
N GLY A 262 -11.39 -21.50 10.25
CA GLY A 262 -10.62 -21.73 11.45
C GLY A 262 -11.49 -21.61 12.68
N SER A 263 -11.02 -20.86 13.67
CA SER A 263 -11.70 -20.61 14.92
C SER A 263 -11.66 -19.12 15.21
N ASP A 264 -12.69 -18.43 14.74
CA ASP A 264 -12.64 -16.96 14.66
C ASP A 264 -13.40 -16.31 15.83
N THR A 265 -12.94 -15.13 16.23
CA THR A 265 -13.45 -14.39 17.38
C THR A 265 -13.79 -12.96 17.02
N VAL A 266 -14.99 -12.50 17.38
CA VAL A 266 -15.37 -11.08 17.30
C VAL A 266 -15.49 -10.51 18.70
N ASP A 267 -14.73 -9.46 18.98
CA ASP A 267 -14.77 -8.68 20.20
C ASP A 267 -15.57 -7.39 19.99
N PHE A 268 -16.75 -7.34 20.60
CA PHE A 268 -17.58 -6.14 20.67
C PHE A 268 -17.18 -5.31 21.88
N ALA A 269 -16.09 -4.56 21.73
CA ALA A 269 -15.56 -3.72 22.80
C ALA A 269 -16.64 -2.77 23.32
N ASP A 270 -16.73 -2.61 24.64
CA ASP A 270 -17.69 -1.75 25.33
C ASP A 270 -19.19 -2.04 25.07
N ARG A 271 -19.55 -3.15 24.40
CA ARG A 271 -20.95 -3.61 24.32
C ARG A 271 -21.25 -4.72 25.30
N SER A 272 -22.49 -4.75 25.79
CA SER A 272 -23.03 -5.87 26.55
C SER A 272 -23.86 -6.75 25.63
N PHE A 273 -23.86 -8.06 25.87
CA PHE A 273 -24.78 -8.98 25.19
C PHE A 273 -26.25 -8.60 25.42
N ARG A 274 -26.57 -7.89 26.50
CA ARG A 274 -27.92 -7.38 26.79
C ARG A 274 -28.40 -6.31 25.81
N ASP A 275 -27.49 -5.71 25.06
CA ASP A 275 -27.83 -4.73 24.02
C ASP A 275 -28.36 -5.42 22.76
N VAL A 276 -28.15 -6.73 22.61
CA VAL A 276 -28.69 -7.53 21.52
C VAL A 276 -30.18 -7.76 21.75
N THR A 277 -31.00 -7.17 20.89
CA THR A 277 -32.47 -7.23 20.94
C THR A 277 -33.05 -8.39 20.15
N LYS A 278 -32.34 -8.84 19.10
CA LYS A 278 -32.78 -9.90 18.21
C LYS A 278 -31.57 -10.55 17.53
N VAL A 279 -31.66 -11.85 17.28
CA VAL A 279 -30.71 -12.57 16.41
C VAL A 279 -31.53 -13.24 15.31
N ASP A 280 -31.23 -12.91 14.06
CA ASP A 280 -31.73 -13.63 12.89
C ASP A 280 -30.69 -14.65 12.41
N VAL A 281 -31.16 -15.79 11.89
CA VAL A 281 -30.31 -16.85 11.33
C VAL A 281 -30.72 -17.07 9.88
N ASP A 282 -29.76 -17.00 8.96
CA ASP A 282 -29.97 -17.37 7.56
C ASP A 282 -29.12 -18.60 7.21
N GLU A 283 -29.78 -19.76 7.17
CA GLU A 283 -29.16 -21.04 6.83
C GLU A 283 -28.66 -21.11 5.37
N LYS A 284 -29.12 -20.22 4.48
CA LYS A 284 -28.65 -20.23 3.08
C LYS A 284 -27.27 -19.60 2.93
N THR A 285 -26.99 -18.61 3.76
CA THR A 285 -25.73 -17.88 3.79
C THR A 285 -24.86 -18.29 4.98
N SER A 286 -25.33 -19.25 5.79
CA SER A 286 -24.71 -19.68 7.05
C SER A 286 -24.31 -18.49 7.93
N SER A 287 -25.22 -17.52 8.07
CA SER A 287 -24.96 -16.26 8.77
C SER A 287 -25.93 -16.00 9.92
N TYR A 288 -25.44 -15.25 10.90
CA TYR A 288 -26.20 -14.63 11.97
C TYR A 288 -26.31 -13.13 11.72
N THR A 289 -27.45 -12.52 12.01
CA THR A 289 -27.58 -11.05 12.09
C THR A 289 -27.95 -10.67 13.52
N LEU A 290 -27.03 -10.01 14.21
CA LEU A 290 -27.25 -9.44 15.54
C LEU A 290 -27.89 -8.07 15.38
N HIS A 291 -29.01 -7.82 16.05
CA HIS A 291 -29.68 -6.51 16.08
C HIS A 291 -29.50 -5.88 17.46
N PHE A 292 -28.99 -4.67 17.52
CA PHE A 292 -28.74 -3.94 18.76
C PHE A 292 -29.85 -2.92 19.06
N GLY A 293 -29.98 -2.52 20.34
CA GLY A 293 -31.03 -1.60 20.80
C GLY A 293 -30.96 -0.18 20.21
N ASP A 294 -29.83 0.18 19.62
CA ASP A 294 -29.58 1.43 18.88
C ASP A 294 -29.90 1.33 17.37
N SER A 295 -30.56 0.24 16.94
CA SER A 295 -30.92 -0.06 15.56
C SER A 295 -29.76 -0.44 14.62
N GLN A 296 -28.57 -0.72 15.17
CA GLN A 296 -27.49 -1.29 14.38
C GLN A 296 -27.64 -2.78 14.18
N THR A 297 -27.09 -3.25 13.07
CA THR A 297 -27.03 -4.67 12.76
C THR A 297 -25.61 -5.09 12.41
N VAL A 298 -25.15 -6.19 12.97
CA VAL A 298 -23.89 -6.81 12.55
C VAL A 298 -24.19 -8.19 11.99
N VAL A 299 -23.81 -8.39 10.73
CA VAL A 299 -23.93 -9.68 10.05
C VAL A 299 -22.63 -10.44 10.25
N ILE A 300 -22.72 -11.69 10.68
CA ILE A 300 -21.56 -12.52 10.99
C ILE A 300 -21.73 -13.89 10.33
N SER A 301 -20.70 -14.36 9.64
CA SER A 301 -20.60 -15.74 9.15
C SER A 301 -19.21 -16.32 9.41
N GLY A 302 -19.13 -17.65 9.56
CA GLY A 302 -17.86 -18.33 9.81
C GLY A 302 -17.13 -17.88 11.07
N VAL A 303 -17.84 -17.50 12.14
CA VAL A 303 -17.25 -17.10 13.43
C VAL A 303 -17.75 -18.03 14.54
N GLU A 304 -16.85 -18.44 15.43
CA GLU A 304 -17.15 -19.34 16.54
C GLU A 304 -17.44 -18.64 17.86
N TYR A 305 -16.75 -17.52 18.14
CA TYR A 305 -16.80 -16.87 19.45
C TYR A 305 -17.11 -15.38 19.33
N LEU A 306 -18.02 -14.90 20.17
CA LEU A 306 -18.31 -13.49 20.36
C LEU A 306 -17.94 -13.10 21.79
N HIS A 307 -17.09 -12.09 21.95
CA HIS A 307 -16.75 -11.50 23.23
C HIS A 307 -17.58 -10.22 23.46
N PHE A 308 -18.21 -10.14 24.63
CA PHE A 308 -18.88 -8.94 25.14
C PHE A 308 -18.36 -8.61 26.54
N THR A 309 -18.58 -7.38 26.99
CA THR A 309 -18.16 -6.92 28.33
C THR A 309 -18.74 -7.74 29.49
N ASP A 310 -19.86 -8.43 29.30
CA ASP A 310 -20.55 -9.25 30.29
C ASP A 310 -20.41 -10.77 30.07
N GLY A 311 -19.63 -11.20 29.08
CA GLY A 311 -19.23 -12.59 28.89
C GLY A 311 -19.08 -13.03 27.44
N ASP A 312 -18.63 -14.27 27.27
CA ASP A 312 -18.43 -14.89 25.96
C ASP A 312 -19.68 -15.66 25.50
N VAL A 313 -19.95 -15.59 24.21
CA VAL A 313 -20.99 -16.37 23.53
C VAL A 313 -20.34 -17.25 22.48
N GLN A 314 -20.53 -18.56 22.59
CA GLN A 314 -20.15 -19.49 21.54
C GLN A 314 -21.31 -19.67 20.56
N LEU A 315 -21.04 -19.46 19.28
CA LEU A 315 -22.01 -19.67 18.21
C LEU A 315 -22.08 -21.16 17.84
N ALA A 316 -23.28 -21.61 17.47
CA ALA A 316 -23.44 -22.93 16.88
C ALA A 316 -22.91 -22.90 15.45
N LYS A 317 -22.28 -23.97 14.99
CA LYS A 317 -21.91 -24.10 13.57
C LYS A 317 -23.19 -24.24 12.73
N LEU A 318 -23.36 -23.36 11.73
CA LEU A 318 -24.45 -23.35 10.75
C LEU A 318 -24.10 -24.15 9.49
#